data_AF-A0A2N9VUK1-F1
#
_entry.id   AF-A0A2N9VUK1-F1
#
_cell.length_a   1.000
_cell.length_b   1.000
_cell.length_c   1.000
_cell.angle_alpha   90.00
_cell.angle_beta   90.00
_cell.angle_gamma   90.00
#
_symmetry.space_group_name_H-M   'P 1'
#
loop_
_entity.id
_entity.type
_entity.pdbx_description
1 polymer ?
#
loop_
_entity_poly.entity_id
_entity_poly.type
_entity_poly.pdbx_seq_one_letter_code
_entity_poly.pdbx_strand_id
1 'polypeptide(L)'
;MAVRADNGQPRSYLVSSILSAKPTQNIFSPRYPIELTPSGPQSIPHRSTSSSGLTARQAPVRRASSLRSVTAGPTYVFRCPVCGKTVNRKSYDAAARPHKNKAGHDCYGSYLIYVKTTY
;
A
#
# COMPACT_ATOMS: atom_id res chain seq x y z
N MET A 1 3.45 -4.97 17.42
CA MET A 1 4.21 -5.64 16.34
C MET A 1 5.68 -5.34 16.59
N ALA A 2 6.54 -6.36 16.62
CA ALA A 2 7.98 -6.18 16.81
C ALA A 2 8.72 -6.25 15.47
N VAL A 3 10.00 -5.89 15.46
CA VAL A 3 10.87 -5.97 14.28
C VAL A 3 12.02 -6.92 14.60
N ARG A 4 12.31 -7.87 13.70
CA ARG A 4 13.44 -8.78 13.91
C ARG A 4 14.76 -8.02 13.73
N ALA A 5 15.72 -8.24 14.62
CA ALA A 5 17.02 -7.56 14.57
C ALA A 5 17.91 -8.00 13.38
N ASP A 6 17.73 -9.22 12.88
CA ASP A 6 18.57 -9.81 11.82
C ASP A 6 18.22 -9.30 10.41
N ASN A 7 16.93 -9.13 10.11
CA ASN A 7 16.47 -8.77 8.76
C ASN A 7 15.51 -7.58 8.71
N GLY A 8 15.20 -6.96 9.85
CA GLY A 8 14.31 -5.80 9.92
C GLY A 8 12.87 -6.09 9.51
N GLN A 9 12.47 -7.36 9.34
CA GLN A 9 11.11 -7.72 8.98
C GLN A 9 10.19 -7.65 10.20
N PRO A 10 8.93 -7.23 10.00
CA PRO A 10 7.98 -7.17 11.09
C PRO A 10 7.52 -8.57 11.51
N ARG A 11 7.39 -8.80 12.81
CA ARG A 11 6.97 -10.08 13.39
C ARG A 11 6.12 -9.86 14.64
N SER A 12 5.14 -10.73 14.83
CA SER A 12 4.34 -10.81 16.06
C SER A 12 4.81 -12.01 16.87
N TYR A 13 5.01 -11.81 18.17
CA TYR A 13 5.40 -12.86 19.11
C TYR A 13 4.26 -13.05 20.11
N LEU A 14 3.92 -14.31 20.39
CA LEU A 14 3.01 -14.63 21.48
C LEU A 14 3.77 -14.51 22.80
N VAL A 15 3.21 -13.78 23.75
CA VAL A 15 3.83 -13.58 25.07
C VAL A 15 4.03 -14.93 25.78
N SER A 16 3.09 -15.86 25.62
CA SER A 16 3.17 -17.22 26.18
C SER A 16 4.27 -18.09 25.56
N SER A 17 4.79 -17.74 24.38
CA SER A 17 5.86 -18.47 23.70
C SER A 17 7.25 -17.88 23.96
N ILE A 18 7.36 -16.86 24.81
CA ILE A 18 8.65 -16.25 25.17
C ILE A 18 9.29 -17.11 26.27
N LEU A 19 10.39 -17.78 25.94
CA LEU A 19 11.11 -18.64 26.89
C LEU A 19 12.03 -17.82 27.82
N SER A 20 12.72 -16.81 27.29
CA SER A 20 13.61 -15.94 28.06
C SER A 20 13.88 -14.63 27.33
N ALA A 21 14.40 -13.64 28.06
CA ALA A 21 14.91 -12.40 27.51
C ALA A 21 16.28 -12.11 28.17
N LYS A 22 17.25 -11.68 27.36
CA LYS A 22 18.58 -11.28 27.83
C LYS A 22 18.89 -9.86 27.35
N PRO A 23 19.40 -8.97 28.22
CA PRO A 23 19.91 -7.67 27.79
C PRO A 23 21.09 -7.85 26.82
N THR A 24 21.13 -7.03 25.78
CA THR A 24 22.24 -7.02 24.82
C THR A 24 22.84 -5.62 24.77
N GLN A 25 24.12 -5.52 24.40
CA GLN A 25 24.80 -4.24 24.18
C GLN A 25 24.56 -3.71 22.75
N ASN A 26 23.66 -4.31 21.99
CA ASN A 26 23.34 -3.88 20.64
C ASN A 26 22.56 -2.56 20.70
N ILE A 27 23.13 -1.50 20.14
CA ILE A 27 22.48 -0.19 20.08
C ILE A 27 21.32 -0.25 19.09
N PHE A 28 20.15 0.22 19.53
CA PHE A 28 18.99 0.37 18.65
C PHE A 28 19.14 1.64 17.81
N SER A 29 19.11 1.49 16.47
CA SER A 29 19.11 2.61 15.53
C SER A 29 17.73 2.75 14.88
N PRO A 30 16.97 3.82 15.16
CA PRO A 30 15.63 4.01 14.61
C PRO A 30 15.70 4.27 13.10
N ARG A 31 14.86 3.57 12.32
CA ARG A 31 14.76 3.75 10.86
C ARG A 31 13.94 4.97 10.44
N TYR A 32 13.08 5.45 11.35
CA TYR A 32 12.18 6.56 11.11
C TYR A 32 12.49 7.68 12.10
N PRO A 33 12.33 8.95 11.71
CA PRO A 33 12.44 10.07 12.63
C PRO A 33 11.46 9.87 13.78
N ILE A 34 11.94 10.07 15.00
CA ILE A 34 11.12 10.04 16.20
C ILE A 34 10.67 11.48 16.44
N GLU A 35 9.38 11.74 16.28
CA GLU A 35 8.80 13.03 16.63
C GLU A 35 8.38 13.01 18.10
N LEU A 36 8.93 13.95 18.89
CA LEU A 36 8.54 14.15 20.29
C LEU A 36 7.48 15.26 20.33
N THR A 37 6.20 14.87 20.36
CA THR A 37 5.08 15.80 20.43
C THR A 37 4.83 16.22 21.89
N PRO A 38 4.69 17.52 22.21
CA PRO A 38 4.43 17.99 23.58
C PRO A 38 3.08 17.50 24.13
N SER A 39 2.17 17.05 23.26
CA SER A 39 0.87 16.48 23.63
C SER A 39 0.94 15.07 24.23
N GLY A 40 2.13 14.47 24.32
CA GLY A 40 2.30 13.11 24.83
C GLY A 40 2.00 12.02 23.78
N PRO A 41 1.82 10.76 24.20
CA PRO A 41 1.63 9.63 23.29
C PRO A 41 0.41 9.82 22.39
N GLN A 42 0.62 9.96 21.07
CA GLN A 42 -0.46 10.01 20.09
C GLN A 42 -0.93 8.59 19.72
N SER A 43 -2.24 8.40 19.68
CA SER A 43 -2.85 7.13 19.26
C SER A 43 -2.59 6.90 17.77
N ILE A 44 -1.81 5.86 17.46
CA ILE A 44 -1.55 5.46 16.07
C ILE A 44 -2.71 4.58 15.60
N PRO A 45 -3.40 4.93 14.50
CA PRO A 45 -4.50 4.10 14.00
C PRO A 45 -3.99 2.70 13.63
N HIS A 46 -4.67 1.67 14.12
CA HIS A 46 -4.34 0.28 13.81
C HIS A 46 -4.49 0.02 12.31
N ARG A 47 -3.38 -0.28 11.64
CA ARG A 47 -3.39 -0.71 10.25
C ARG A 47 -3.93 -2.14 10.18
N SER A 48 -5.11 -2.33 9.60
CA SER A 48 -5.73 -3.64 9.42
C SER A 48 -4.82 -4.53 8.58
N THR A 49 -4.16 -5.50 9.22
CA THR A 49 -3.50 -6.59 8.50
C THR A 49 -4.58 -7.57 8.07
N SER A 50 -4.89 -7.66 6.78
CA SER A 50 -5.75 -8.71 6.25
C SER A 50 -5.05 -10.05 6.46
N SER A 51 -5.33 -10.70 7.59
CA SER A 51 -5.01 -12.10 7.80
C SER A 51 -5.92 -12.90 6.88
N SER A 52 -5.45 -13.21 5.67
CA SER A 52 -6.06 -14.27 4.86
C SER A 52 -5.92 -15.58 5.63
N GLY A 53 -6.90 -15.87 6.47
CA GLY A 53 -7.03 -17.14 7.16
C GLY A 53 -7.21 -18.23 6.12
N LEU A 54 -6.17 -19.05 5.95
CA LEU A 54 -6.22 -20.26 5.15
C LEU A 54 -6.95 -21.34 5.95
N THR A 55 -8.28 -21.25 6.04
CA THR A 55 -9.09 -22.44 6.33
C THR A 55 -9.46 -23.08 4.99
N ALA A 56 -8.61 -23.99 4.55
CA ALA A 56 -8.89 -24.83 3.39
C ALA A 56 -10.08 -25.75 3.69
N ARG A 57 -11.27 -25.35 3.23
CA ARG A 57 -12.38 -26.28 3.00
C ARG A 57 -12.48 -26.50 1.50
N GLN A 58 -12.07 -27.69 1.08
CA GLN A 58 -12.21 -28.15 -0.30
C GLN A 58 -13.71 -28.24 -0.63
N ALA A 59 -14.14 -27.50 -1.65
CA ALA A 59 -15.44 -27.65 -2.30
C ALA A 59 -15.22 -27.61 -3.83
N PRO A 60 -15.98 -28.40 -4.61
CA PRO A 60 -15.60 -28.74 -5.97
C PRO A 60 -15.75 -27.56 -6.93
N VAL A 61 -14.79 -27.51 -7.85
CA VAL A 61 -14.60 -26.51 -8.90
C VAL A 61 -15.84 -26.40 -9.80
N ARG A 62 -16.57 -25.29 -9.68
CA ARG A 62 -17.43 -24.81 -10.77
C ARG A 62 -16.67 -23.73 -11.54
N ARG A 63 -16.38 -24.03 -12.82
CA ARG A 63 -15.81 -23.11 -13.80
C ARG A 63 -16.69 -21.86 -13.89
N ALA A 64 -16.24 -20.77 -13.27
CA ALA A 64 -16.75 -19.44 -13.52
C ALA A 64 -15.67 -18.65 -14.26
N SER A 65 -16.06 -18.10 -15.40
CA SER A 65 -15.27 -17.28 -16.31
C SER A 65 -14.47 -16.19 -15.61
N SER A 66 -13.19 -16.09 -15.95
CA SER A 66 -12.32 -14.91 -15.77
C SER A 66 -12.58 -14.10 -14.49
N LEU A 67 -12.14 -14.64 -13.36
CA LEU A 67 -11.83 -13.83 -12.18
C LEU A 67 -10.67 -12.91 -12.57
N ARG A 68 -10.99 -11.74 -13.12
CA ARG A 68 -10.07 -10.62 -13.26
C ARG A 68 -9.47 -10.42 -11.87
N SER A 69 -8.19 -10.73 -11.74
CA SER A 69 -7.45 -10.67 -10.49
C SER A 69 -7.63 -9.26 -9.92
N VAL A 70 -8.52 -9.12 -8.93
CA VAL A 70 -8.68 -7.88 -8.18
C VAL A 70 -7.37 -7.70 -7.43
N THR A 71 -6.46 -6.98 -8.07
CA THR A 71 -5.14 -6.70 -7.53
C THR A 71 -5.40 -5.69 -6.44
N ALA A 72 -5.52 -6.18 -5.20
CA ALA A 72 -5.72 -5.37 -4.01
C ALA A 72 -4.52 -4.42 -3.88
N GLY A 73 -4.70 -3.18 -4.32
CA GLY A 73 -3.64 -2.19 -4.37
C GLY A 73 -4.19 -0.81 -4.77
N PRO A 74 -3.55 0.27 -4.31
CA PRO A 74 -3.99 1.62 -4.60
C PRO A 74 -4.03 1.87 -6.11
N THR A 75 -5.16 2.37 -6.59
CA THR A 75 -5.30 2.90 -7.95
C THR A 75 -5.17 4.42 -7.90
N TYR A 76 -4.12 4.94 -8.53
CA TYR A 76 -3.86 6.37 -8.62
C TYR A 76 -4.64 6.96 -9.79
N VAL A 77 -5.47 7.95 -9.50
CA VAL A 77 -6.25 8.70 -10.49
C VAL A 77 -5.49 9.97 -10.85
N PHE A 78 -5.12 10.07 -12.12
CA PHE A 78 -4.46 11.22 -12.70
C PHE A 78 -5.40 11.94 -13.67
N ARG A 79 -5.34 13.27 -13.76
CA ARG A 79 -6.09 14.06 -14.74
C ARG A 79 -5.13 14.82 -15.66
N CYS A 80 -5.43 14.90 -16.94
CA CYS A 80 -4.72 15.82 -17.82
C CYS A 80 -5.18 17.26 -17.53
N PRO A 81 -4.28 18.22 -17.25
CA PRO A 81 -4.67 19.61 -17.01
C PRO A 81 -5.24 20.30 -18.27
N VAL A 82 -4.89 19.79 -19.46
CA VAL A 82 -5.29 20.37 -20.74
C VAL A 82 -6.70 19.95 -21.15
N CYS A 83 -6.95 18.64 -21.26
CA CYS A 83 -8.24 18.13 -21.74
C CYS A 83 -9.19 17.66 -20.62
N GLY A 84 -8.72 17.64 -19.37
CA GLY A 84 -9.49 17.17 -18.21
C GLY A 84 -9.75 15.66 -18.18
N LYS A 85 -9.13 14.88 -19.07
CA LYS A 85 -9.31 13.42 -19.12
C LYS A 85 -8.66 12.76 -17.91
N THR A 86 -9.44 11.91 -17.23
CA THR A 86 -8.96 11.13 -16.09
C THR A 86 -8.46 9.77 -16.53
N VAL A 87 -7.32 9.35 -16.01
CA VAL A 87 -6.68 8.06 -16.28
C VAL A 87 -6.35 7.38 -14.96
N ASN A 88 -6.76 6.12 -14.82
CA ASN A 88 -6.48 5.30 -13.65
C ASN A 88 -5.22 4.48 -13.89
N ARG A 89 -4.26 4.56 -12.96
CA ARG A 89 -2.97 3.86 -13.03
C ARG A 89 -2.73 3.08 -11.75
N LYS A 90 -2.07 1.93 -11.87
CA LYS A 90 -1.59 1.15 -10.71
C LYS A 90 -0.23 1.63 -10.20
N SER A 91 0.56 2.27 -11.07
CA SER A 91 1.85 2.88 -10.72
C SER A 91 1.70 4.39 -10.57
N TYR A 92 2.55 4.98 -9.73
CA TYR A 92 2.64 6.43 -9.54
C TYR A 92 3.50 7.06 -10.65
N ASP A 93 3.05 6.93 -11.90
CA ASP A 93 3.70 7.51 -13.06
C ASP A 93 2.81 8.60 -13.65
N ALA A 94 3.34 9.82 -13.69
CA ALA A 94 2.65 11.02 -14.16
C ALA A 94 2.88 11.31 -15.65
N ALA A 95 3.67 10.49 -16.36
CA ALA A 95 3.90 10.66 -17.79
C ALA A 95 2.59 10.51 -18.59
N ALA A 96 2.23 11.53 -19.37
CA ALA A 96 1.07 11.45 -20.24
C ALA A 96 1.44 10.67 -21.50
N ARG A 97 0.72 9.58 -21.75
CA ARG A 97 0.73 8.93 -23.07
C ARG A 97 -0.08 9.79 -24.04
N PRO A 98 0.24 9.77 -25.35
CA PRO A 98 -0.60 10.39 -26.38
C PRO A 98 -2.05 9.96 -26.19
N HIS A 99 -2.96 10.93 -26.06
CA HIS A 99 -4.36 10.68 -25.85
C HIS A 99 -5.22 11.74 -26.54
N LYS A 100 -6.45 11.36 -26.88
CA LYS A 100 -7.41 12.27 -27.49
C LYS A 100 -8.15 13.09 -26.43
N ASN A 101 -8.37 14.37 -26.74
CA ASN A 101 -9.21 15.27 -25.97
C ASN A 101 -10.70 14.93 -26.15
N LYS A 102 -11.59 15.64 -25.45
CA LYS A 102 -13.05 15.41 -25.53
C LYS A 102 -13.63 15.68 -26.92
N ALA A 103 -12.96 16.51 -27.72
CA ALA A 103 -13.33 16.82 -29.10
C ALA A 103 -12.75 15.83 -30.13
N GLY A 104 -12.01 14.80 -29.70
CA GLY A 104 -11.45 13.76 -30.57
C GLY A 104 -10.09 14.09 -31.21
N HIS A 105 -9.55 15.29 -30.98
CA HIS A 105 -8.23 15.69 -31.45
C HIS A 105 -7.13 15.23 -30.49
N ASP A 106 -5.91 15.12 -31.00
CA ASP A 106 -4.76 14.73 -30.17
C ASP A 106 -4.43 15.83 -29.16
N CYS A 107 -4.29 15.43 -27.90
CA CYS A 107 -4.02 16.35 -26.81
C CYS A 107 -2.51 16.60 -26.70
N TYR A 108 -2.12 17.87 -26.63
CA TYR A 108 -0.74 18.32 -26.47
C TYR A 108 -0.22 18.24 -25.01
N GLY A 109 -1.02 17.73 -24.07
CA GLY A 109 -0.62 17.58 -22.68
C GLY A 109 0.40 16.46 -22.50
N SER A 110 1.64 16.81 -22.12
CA SER A 110 2.74 15.86 -21.92
C SER A 110 2.80 15.24 -20.51
N TYR A 111 2.09 15.82 -19.55
CA TYR A 111 2.04 15.32 -18.17
C TYR A 111 0.61 15.27 -17.62
N LEU A 112 0.41 14.41 -16.63
CA LEU A 112 -0.83 14.30 -15.87
C LEU A 112 -0.61 14.83 -14.45
N ILE A 113 -1.66 15.40 -13.85
CA ILE A 113 -1.64 15.84 -12.46
C ILE A 113 -2.40 14.82 -11.60
N TYR A 114 -1.81 14.46 -10.48
CA TYR A 114 -2.41 13.54 -9.53
C TYR A 114 -3.64 14.18 -8.87
N VAL A 115 -4.72 13.39 -8.73
CA VAL A 115 -5.98 13.86 -8.13
C VAL A 115 -6.25 13.15 -6.82
N LYS A 116 -6.30 11.81 -6.86
CA LYS A 116 -6.66 10.99 -5.70
C LYS A 116 -6.21 9.56 -5.88
N THR A 117 -6.05 8.86 -4.75
CA THR A 117 -5.87 7.41 -4.72
C THR A 117 -7.18 6.78 -4.31
N THR A 118 -7.60 5.75 -5.05
CA THR A 118 -8.75 4.90 -4.71
C THR A 118 -8.24 3.53 -4.30
N TYR A 119 -8.77 2.98 -3.20
CA TYR A 119 -8.42 1.66 -2.66
C TYR A 119 -9.51 0.63 -2.99
#